data_AF-A0A2V9KSG6-F1
#
_entry.id   AF-A0A2V9KSG6-F1
#
_cell.length_a   1.000
_cell.length_b   1.000
_cell.length_c   1.000
_cell.angle_alpha   90.00
_cell.angle_beta   90.00
_cell.angle_gamma   90.00
#
_symmetry.space_group_name_H-M   'P 1'
#
loop_
_entity.id
_entity.type
_entity.pdbx_description
1 polymer ?
#
loop_
_entity_poly.entity_id
_entity_poly.type
_entity_poly.pdbx_seq_one_letter_code
_entity_poly.pdbx_strand_id
1 'polypeptide(L)'
;MSRLAKIAALVVFVIVAAGFFYLRVLARRIFVETPVRVEQEARARLSEVVLQSQTGSRRAVRLYFPSYGEGRLAAEVRQMAWPAEDSDRIREILLALIEGSRQGHERPVSPSTNIRGVFLTPDGTAYVDFSSEVLADFAPGIESESLAVYSIVDSLAANIPAVKKVKILVQGEEVDTLDGHADLTRYFVPDLSRTGKAN
;
A
#
# COMPACT_ATOMS: atom_id res chain seq x y z
N MET A 1 -27.11 -67.40 -31.09
CA MET A 1 -27.72 -66.08 -30.80
C MET A 1 -28.52 -65.63 -32.02
N SER A 2 -29.81 -65.34 -31.85
CA SER A 2 -30.69 -64.92 -32.96
C SER A 2 -30.23 -63.56 -33.51
N ARG A 3 -30.37 -63.36 -34.82
CA ARG A 3 -29.93 -62.12 -35.52
C ARG A 3 -30.49 -60.84 -34.87
N LEU A 4 -31.70 -60.93 -34.30
CA LEU A 4 -32.36 -59.84 -33.58
C LEU A 4 -31.62 -59.40 -32.31
N ALA A 5 -31.07 -60.34 -31.54
CA ALA A 5 -30.33 -60.00 -30.31
C ALA A 5 -29.03 -59.23 -30.60
N LYS A 6 -28.38 -59.50 -31.75
CA LYS A 6 -27.18 -58.78 -32.18
C LYS A 6 -27.49 -57.35 -32.64
N ILE A 7 -28.63 -57.16 -33.31
CA ILE A 7 -29.07 -55.84 -33.77
C ILE A 7 -29.44 -54.96 -32.57
N ALA A 8 -30.18 -55.49 -31.59
CA ALA A 8 -30.55 -54.75 -30.39
C ALA A 8 -29.32 -54.29 -29.59
N ALA A 9 -28.31 -55.16 -29.42
CA ALA A 9 -27.07 -54.81 -28.73
C ALA A 9 -26.29 -53.70 -29.44
N LEU A 10 -26.25 -53.71 -30.78
CA LEU A 10 -25.58 -52.68 -31.57
C LEU A 10 -26.27 -51.31 -31.43
N VAL A 11 -27.60 -51.28 -31.44
CA VAL A 11 -28.37 -50.04 -31.28
C VAL A 11 -28.13 -49.42 -29.90
N VAL A 12 -28.14 -50.22 -28.83
CA VAL A 12 -27.86 -49.74 -27.47
C VAL A 12 -26.45 -49.18 -27.38
N PHE A 13 -25.45 -49.86 -27.97
CA PHE A 13 -24.08 -49.39 -27.98
C PHE A 13 -23.93 -48.04 -28.68
N VAL A 14 -24.62 -47.84 -29.81
CA VAL A 14 -24.59 -46.57 -30.55
C VAL A 14 -25.22 -45.44 -29.74
N ILE A 15 -26.34 -45.68 -29.05
CA ILE A 15 -27.00 -44.67 -28.20
C ILE A 15 -26.09 -44.27 -27.03
N VAL A 16 -25.46 -45.25 -26.37
CA VAL A 16 -24.53 -44.98 -25.26
C VAL A 16 -23.30 -44.23 -25.75
N ALA A 17 -22.74 -44.59 -26.91
CA ALA A 17 -21.60 -43.89 -27.50
C ALA A 17 -21.95 -42.44 -27.90
N ALA A 18 -23.13 -42.23 -28.48
CA ALA A 18 -23.63 -40.89 -28.81
C ALA A 18 -23.87 -40.04 -27.56
N GLY A 19 -24.46 -40.62 -26.52
CA GLY A 19 -24.67 -39.96 -25.23
C GLY A 19 -23.36 -39.59 -24.55
N PHE A 20 -22.38 -40.51 -24.55
CA PHE A 20 -21.05 -40.25 -24.00
C PHE A 20 -20.30 -39.16 -24.80
N PHE A 21 -20.41 -39.18 -26.13
CA PHE A 21 -19.84 -38.14 -26.98
C PHE A 21 -20.48 -36.77 -26.71
N TYR A 22 -21.81 -36.73 -26.58
CA TYR A 22 -22.54 -35.51 -26.25
C TYR A 22 -22.15 -34.96 -24.87
N LEU A 23 -22.06 -35.80 -23.85
CA LEU A 23 -21.61 -35.43 -22.50
C LEU A 23 -20.17 -34.91 -22.50
N ARG A 24 -19.27 -35.53 -23.28
CA ARG A 24 -17.88 -35.09 -23.40
C ARG A 24 -17.77 -33.73 -24.10
N VAL A 25 -18.61 -33.48 -25.12
CA VAL A 25 -18.67 -32.19 -25.81
C VAL A 25 -19.22 -31.10 -24.89
N LEU A 26 -20.27 -31.40 -24.12
CA LEU A 26 -20.87 -30.47 -23.17
C LEU A 26 -19.91 -30.11 -22.03
N ALA A 27 -19.20 -31.10 -21.48
CA ALA A 27 -18.19 -30.89 -20.44
C ALA A 27 -17.03 -29.99 -20.93
N ARG A 28 -16.61 -30.13 -22.19
CA ARG A 28 -15.58 -29.27 -22.79
C ARG A 28 -16.04 -27.81 -22.94
N ARG A 29 -17.33 -27.54 -23.17
CA ARG A 29 -17.85 -26.17 -23.27
C ARG A 29 -17.98 -25.48 -21.90
N ILE A 30 -18.29 -26.23 -20.85
CA ILE A 30 -18.51 -25.64 -19.51
C ILE A 30 -17.19 -25.42 -18.75
N PHE A 31 -16.20 -26.32 -18.92
CA PHE A 31 -15.02 -26.35 -18.03
C PHE A 31 -13.75 -25.66 -18.58
N VAL A 32 -13.69 -25.31 -19.87
CA VAL A 32 -12.44 -24.86 -20.52
C VAL A 32 -12.41 -23.34 -20.77
N GLU A 33 -13.54 -22.64 -20.86
CA GLU A 33 -13.56 -21.23 -21.28
C GLU A 33 -13.54 -20.18 -20.16
N THR A 34 -13.76 -20.55 -18.90
CA THR A 34 -13.91 -19.58 -17.78
C THR A 34 -12.63 -19.21 -17.02
N PRO A 35 -11.64 -20.08 -16.73
CA PRO A 35 -10.53 -19.68 -15.87
C PRO A 35 -9.50 -18.78 -16.56
N VAL A 36 -9.21 -19.01 -17.85
CA VAL A 36 -8.15 -18.29 -18.56
C VAL A 36 -8.53 -16.84 -18.85
N ARG A 37 -9.79 -16.57 -19.21
CA ARG A 37 -10.26 -15.23 -19.57
C ARG A 37 -10.34 -14.31 -18.35
N VAL A 38 -10.83 -14.83 -17.22
CA VAL A 38 -10.90 -14.08 -15.95
C VAL A 38 -9.50 -13.74 -15.44
N GLU A 39 -8.56 -14.67 -15.52
CA GLU A 39 -7.18 -14.42 -15.11
C GLU A 39 -6.46 -13.46 -16.05
N GLN A 40 -6.70 -13.55 -17.36
CA GLN A 40 -6.18 -12.58 -18.34
C GLN A 40 -6.77 -11.19 -18.14
N GLU A 41 -8.08 -11.07 -17.88
CA GLU A 41 -8.74 -9.80 -17.58
C GLU A 41 -8.22 -9.20 -16.27
N ALA A 42 -8.02 -10.01 -15.23
CA ALA A 42 -7.41 -9.58 -13.97
C ALA A 42 -5.96 -9.11 -14.17
N ARG A 43 -5.15 -9.86 -14.93
CA ARG A 43 -3.76 -9.49 -15.26
C ARG A 43 -3.67 -8.24 -16.14
N ALA A 44 -4.60 -8.07 -17.07
CA ALA A 44 -4.69 -6.88 -17.92
C ALA A 44 -5.07 -5.65 -17.08
N ARG A 45 -6.06 -5.77 -16.19
CA ARG A 45 -6.43 -4.70 -15.24
C ARG A 45 -5.28 -4.37 -14.29
N LEU A 46 -4.59 -5.36 -13.74
CA LEU A 46 -3.39 -5.16 -12.91
C LEU A 46 -2.29 -4.43 -13.71
N SER A 47 -2.02 -4.87 -14.94
CA SER A 47 -1.03 -4.23 -15.81
C SER A 47 -1.41 -2.80 -16.16
N GLU A 48 -2.68 -2.53 -16.44
CA GLU A 48 -3.19 -1.19 -16.73
C GLU A 48 -3.08 -0.26 -15.51
N VAL A 49 -3.45 -0.74 -14.32
CA VAL A 49 -3.27 0.00 -13.06
C VAL A 49 -1.79 0.30 -12.80
N VAL A 50 -0.90 -0.67 -13.03
CA VAL A 50 0.56 -0.50 -12.90
C VAL A 50 1.09 0.50 -13.94
N LEU A 51 0.63 0.45 -15.19
CA LEU A 51 1.02 1.39 -16.24
C LEU A 51 0.55 2.81 -15.94
N GLN A 52 -0.67 2.98 -15.43
CA GLN A 52 -1.20 4.29 -15.02
C GLN A 52 -0.46 4.87 -13.81
N SER A 53 -0.08 4.04 -12.85
CA SER A 53 0.74 4.48 -11.70
C SER A 53 2.19 4.80 -12.11
N GLN A 54 2.74 4.14 -13.14
CA GLN A 54 4.06 4.46 -13.69
C GLN A 54 4.08 5.69 -14.63
N THR A 55 2.96 6.02 -15.28
CA THR A 55 2.79 7.24 -16.10
C THR A 55 2.26 8.43 -15.30
N GLY A 56 2.05 8.25 -13.99
CA GLY A 56 1.65 9.32 -13.08
C GLY A 56 2.63 10.49 -13.14
N SER A 57 2.08 11.71 -13.13
CA SER A 57 2.87 12.94 -13.10
C SER A 57 3.91 12.85 -11.98
N ARG A 58 5.19 13.11 -12.28
CA ARG A 58 6.20 13.28 -11.24
C ARG A 58 6.13 14.70 -10.68
N ARG A 59 6.28 14.84 -9.36
CA ARG A 59 6.26 16.13 -8.68
C ARG A 59 7.43 16.25 -7.71
N ALA A 60 7.91 17.48 -7.54
CA ALA A 60 8.79 17.84 -6.44
C ALA A 60 8.02 17.77 -5.11
N VAL A 61 8.41 16.85 -4.25
CA VAL A 61 7.84 16.63 -2.92
C VAL A 61 8.87 16.99 -1.87
N ARG A 62 8.44 17.73 -0.85
CA ARG A 62 9.28 18.12 0.29
C ARG A 62 9.14 17.10 1.41
N LEU A 63 10.20 16.35 1.65
CA LEU A 63 10.30 15.39 2.75
C LEU A 63 11.10 16.02 3.88
N TYR A 64 10.78 15.67 5.11
CA TYR A 64 11.51 16.10 6.30
C TYR A 64 12.13 14.90 6.97
N PHE A 65 13.43 14.94 7.23
CA PHE A 65 14.17 13.88 7.89
C PHE A 65 14.75 14.38 9.23
N PRO A 66 14.79 13.56 10.28
CA PRO A 66 15.44 13.93 11.53
C PRO A 66 16.92 14.29 11.34
N SER A 67 17.35 15.31 12.06
CA SER A 67 18.76 15.64 12.27
C SER A 67 19.00 15.70 13.79
N TYR A 68 19.32 14.55 14.39
CA TYR A 68 19.39 14.41 15.85
C TYR A 68 20.48 15.29 16.49
N GLY A 69 21.62 15.46 15.82
CA GLY A 69 22.68 16.37 16.30
C GLY A 69 22.25 17.85 16.33
N GLU A 70 21.21 18.20 15.59
CA GLU A 70 20.73 19.55 15.43
C GLU A 70 19.38 19.84 16.12
N GLY A 71 18.73 18.80 16.65
CA GLY A 71 17.41 18.88 17.29
C GLY A 71 16.29 19.35 16.35
N ARG A 72 16.44 19.13 15.03
CA ARG A 72 15.54 19.72 14.02
C ARG A 72 15.26 18.77 12.86
N LEU A 73 14.29 19.15 12.03
CA LEU A 73 13.97 18.48 10.78
C LEU A 73 14.70 19.14 9.61
N ALA A 74 15.45 18.34 8.85
CA ALA A 74 16.10 18.74 7.62
C ALA A 74 15.18 18.49 6.43
N ALA A 75 14.97 19.50 5.58
CA ALA A 75 14.14 19.38 4.39
C ALA A 75 14.95 18.80 3.22
N GLU A 76 14.36 17.83 2.52
CA GLU A 76 14.86 17.24 1.28
C GLU A 76 13.77 17.33 0.21
N VAL A 77 14.10 17.83 -0.98
CA VAL A 77 13.15 17.84 -2.11
C VAL A 77 13.45 16.67 -3.05
N ARG A 78 12.45 15.82 -3.28
CA ARG A 78 12.56 14.62 -4.12
C ARG A 78 11.55 14.64 -5.26
N GLN A 79 11.99 14.29 -6.47
CA GLN A 79 11.08 14.02 -7.59
C GLN A 79 10.54 12.60 -7.45
N MET A 80 9.23 12.46 -7.27
CA MET A 80 8.57 11.17 -7.07
C MET A 80 7.24 11.09 -7.79
N ALA A 81 6.69 9.88 -7.90
CA ALA A 81 5.36 9.67 -8.46
C ALA A 81 4.33 10.47 -7.67
N TRP A 82 3.37 11.07 -8.37
CA TRP A 82 2.33 11.87 -7.76
C TRP A 82 0.95 11.37 -8.24
N PRO A 83 0.35 10.42 -7.50
CA PRO A 83 -0.97 9.89 -7.82
C PRO A 83 -2.08 10.95 -7.83
N ALA A 84 -3.23 10.61 -8.40
CA ALA A 84 -4.40 11.49 -8.43
C ALA A 84 -5.08 11.60 -7.06
N GLU A 85 -5.21 10.48 -6.34
CA GLU A 85 -5.87 10.38 -5.04
C GLU A 85 -4.94 10.77 -3.87
N ASP A 86 -5.49 11.46 -2.88
CA ASP A 86 -4.71 11.90 -1.71
C ASP A 86 -4.22 10.74 -0.84
N SER A 87 -5.02 9.68 -0.68
CA SER A 87 -4.59 8.48 0.06
C SER A 87 -3.37 7.80 -0.58
N ASP A 88 -3.31 7.76 -1.91
CA ASP A 88 -2.16 7.20 -2.62
C ASP A 88 -0.94 8.13 -2.52
N ARG A 89 -1.13 9.45 -2.55
CA ARG A 89 -0.04 10.42 -2.28
C ARG A 89 0.53 10.26 -0.87
N ILE A 90 -0.33 10.06 0.14
CA ILE A 90 0.10 9.79 1.52
C ILE A 90 0.98 8.54 1.52
N ARG A 91 0.53 7.44 0.90
CA ARG A 91 1.31 6.20 0.82
C ARG A 91 2.67 6.42 0.17
N GLU A 92 2.73 7.11 -0.97
CA GLU A 92 3.99 7.40 -1.66
C GLU A 92 4.97 8.21 -0.80
N ILE A 93 4.49 9.25 -0.09
CA ILE A 93 5.32 10.05 0.82
C ILE A 93 5.88 9.18 1.96
N LEU A 94 5.03 8.35 2.57
CA LEU A 94 5.46 7.46 3.65
C LEU A 94 6.50 6.44 3.17
N LEU A 95 6.32 5.86 1.98
CA LEU A 95 7.31 4.96 1.38
C LEU A 95 8.65 5.67 1.16
N ALA A 96 8.64 6.94 0.73
CA ALA A 96 9.86 7.72 0.55
C ALA A 96 10.57 8.03 1.88
N LEU A 97 9.81 8.22 2.98
CA LEU A 97 10.37 8.37 4.33
C LEU A 97 10.98 7.06 4.84
N ILE A 98 10.33 5.93 4.62
CA ILE A 98 10.83 4.58 4.94
C ILE A 98 12.08 4.25 4.11
N GLU A 99 12.13 4.66 2.83
CA GLU A 99 13.33 4.54 1.98
C GLU A 99 14.54 5.27 2.59
N GLY A 100 14.28 6.35 3.33
CA GLY A 100 15.30 7.18 3.98
C GLY A 100 15.77 8.34 3.12
N SER A 101 16.62 9.19 3.70
CA SER A 101 17.18 10.37 3.02
C SER A 101 18.19 9.98 1.93
N ARG A 102 18.21 10.74 0.83
CA ARG A 102 19.25 10.66 -0.21
C ARG A 102 20.43 11.59 0.06
N GLN A 103 20.33 12.43 1.09
CA GLN A 103 21.34 13.39 1.52
C GLN A 103 22.08 12.93 2.79
N GLY A 104 21.79 11.72 3.28
CA GLY A 104 22.45 11.16 4.46
C GLY A 104 21.85 11.61 5.80
N HIS A 105 20.66 12.21 5.81
CA HIS A 105 19.92 12.48 7.05
C HIS A 105 19.42 11.18 7.68
N GLU A 106 19.12 11.26 8.97
CA GLU A 106 18.67 10.11 9.76
C GLU A 106 17.30 9.61 9.29
N ARG A 107 17.04 8.33 9.52
CA ARG A 107 15.73 7.74 9.19
C ARG A 107 14.74 8.04 10.33
N PRO A 108 13.50 8.44 10.00
CA PRO A 108 12.47 8.63 11.01
C PRO A 108 11.89 7.31 11.51
N VAL A 109 11.94 6.24 10.71
CA VAL A 109 11.38 4.93 11.04
C VAL A 109 12.29 3.82 10.49
N SER A 110 12.21 2.63 11.09
CA SER A 110 12.99 1.47 10.64
C SER A 110 12.68 1.11 9.18
N PRO A 111 13.67 0.73 8.34
CA PRO A 111 13.44 0.32 6.95
C PRO A 111 12.59 -0.95 6.80
N SER A 112 12.41 -1.72 7.87
CA SER A 112 11.51 -2.88 7.92
C SER A 112 10.05 -2.51 8.15
N THR A 113 9.75 -1.23 8.44
CA THR A 113 8.39 -0.73 8.65
C THR A 113 7.53 -0.93 7.40
N ASN A 114 6.34 -1.50 7.58
CA ASN A 114 5.35 -1.65 6.51
C ASN A 114 4.13 -0.75 6.74
N ILE A 115 3.56 -0.22 5.66
CA ILE A 115 2.35 0.59 5.68
C ILE A 115 1.14 -0.32 5.44
N ARG A 116 0.44 -0.64 6.52
CA ARG A 116 -0.74 -1.51 6.51
C ARG A 116 -1.96 -0.80 5.91
N GLY A 117 -2.14 0.47 6.24
CA GLY A 117 -3.30 1.24 5.83
C GLY A 117 -3.07 2.74 5.86
N VAL A 118 -3.73 3.45 4.95
CA VAL A 118 -3.78 4.91 4.93
C VAL A 118 -5.20 5.36 4.61
N PHE A 119 -5.70 6.36 5.32
CA PHE A 119 -7.03 6.91 5.08
C PHE A 119 -7.03 8.41 5.39
N LEU A 120 -7.65 9.21 4.52
CA LEU A 120 -7.86 10.63 4.74
C LEU A 120 -9.36 10.90 4.93
N THR A 121 -9.73 11.41 6.09
CA THR A 121 -11.11 11.81 6.38
C THR A 121 -11.44 13.18 5.80
N PRO A 122 -12.74 13.51 5.61
CA PRO A 122 -13.18 14.84 5.19
C PRO A 122 -12.80 15.98 6.14
N ASP A 123 -12.57 15.70 7.44
CA ASP A 123 -12.11 16.72 8.41
C ASP A 123 -10.58 16.97 8.36
N GLY A 124 -9.88 16.32 7.42
CA GLY A 124 -8.45 16.49 7.20
C GLY A 124 -7.57 15.65 8.13
N THR A 125 -8.11 14.59 8.73
CA THR A 125 -7.34 13.62 9.52
C THR A 125 -6.75 12.55 8.61
N ALA A 126 -5.43 12.48 8.53
CA ALA A 126 -4.75 11.33 7.93
C ALA A 126 -4.52 10.25 8.98
N TYR A 127 -5.19 9.11 8.84
CA TYR A 127 -4.90 7.91 9.60
C TYR A 127 -3.82 7.11 8.88
N VAL A 128 -2.75 6.78 9.59
CA VAL A 128 -1.64 5.99 9.07
C VAL A 128 -1.42 4.80 9.98
N ASP A 129 -1.65 3.59 9.45
CA ASP A 129 -1.45 2.33 10.15
C ASP A 129 -0.15 1.66 9.69
N PHE A 130 0.76 1.45 10.64
CA PHE A 130 2.04 0.79 10.42
C PHE A 130 2.08 -0.60 11.04
N SER A 131 3.00 -1.43 10.55
CA SER A 131 3.37 -2.67 11.22
C SER A 131 4.18 -2.41 12.50
N SER A 132 4.30 -3.42 13.36
CA SER A 132 4.97 -3.30 14.67
C SER A 132 6.44 -2.88 14.58
N GLU A 133 7.09 -3.12 13.44
CA GLU A 133 8.48 -2.74 13.18
C GLU A 133 8.70 -1.22 13.21
N VAL A 134 7.63 -0.41 13.10
CA VAL A 134 7.73 1.05 13.27
C VAL A 134 8.21 1.44 14.67
N LEU A 135 8.03 0.55 15.67
CA LEU A 135 8.45 0.76 17.06
C LEU A 135 9.95 0.45 17.27
N ALA A 136 10.63 -0.07 16.25
CA ALA A 136 12.02 -0.51 16.35
C ALA A 136 13.02 0.59 15.93
N ASP A 137 14.24 0.46 16.46
CA ASP A 137 15.44 1.15 15.99
C ASP A 137 15.43 2.69 16.14
N PHE A 138 14.75 3.23 17.15
CA PHE A 138 14.85 4.66 17.46
C PHE A 138 16.16 5.03 18.14
N ALA A 139 16.66 6.22 17.81
CA ALA A 139 17.68 6.85 18.65
C ALA A 139 17.10 7.10 20.05
N PRO A 140 17.84 6.85 21.14
CA PRO A 140 17.30 7.01 22.50
C PRO A 140 16.83 8.45 22.78
N GLY A 141 15.62 8.61 23.33
CA GLY A 141 15.14 9.88 23.91
C GLY A 141 13.79 10.38 23.37
N ILE A 142 13.15 11.28 24.13
CA ILE A 142 11.85 11.89 23.76
C ILE A 142 11.99 12.75 22.49
N GLU A 143 13.12 13.44 22.32
CA GLU A 143 13.33 14.38 21.21
C GLU A 143 13.45 13.66 19.87
N SER A 144 14.18 12.55 19.82
CA SER A 144 14.34 11.72 18.61
C SER A 144 13.02 11.13 18.16
N GLU A 145 12.26 10.53 19.08
CA GLU A 145 10.91 10.03 18.80
C GLU A 145 9.97 11.15 18.34
N SER A 146 10.06 12.33 18.95
CA SER A 146 9.26 13.48 18.53
C SER A 146 9.62 13.93 17.11
N LEU A 147 10.91 13.99 16.75
CA LEU A 147 11.35 14.31 15.39
C LEU A 147 10.91 13.26 14.38
N ALA A 148 10.91 11.98 14.74
CA ALA A 148 10.38 10.91 13.90
C ALA A 148 8.90 11.10 13.58
N VAL A 149 8.08 11.42 14.59
CA VAL A 149 6.66 11.71 14.38
C VAL A 149 6.46 12.93 13.49
N TYR A 150 7.14 14.04 13.78
CA TYR A 150 6.98 15.26 12.98
C TYR A 150 7.56 15.15 11.57
N SER A 151 8.55 14.29 11.35
CA SER A 151 9.02 13.92 10.01
C SER A 151 7.87 13.40 9.14
N ILE A 152 7.01 12.53 9.70
CA ILE A 152 5.82 12.04 9.01
C ILE A 152 4.79 13.17 8.84
N VAL A 153 4.42 13.82 9.94
CA VAL A 153 3.33 14.81 9.97
C VAL A 153 3.59 15.99 9.03
N ASP A 154 4.79 16.58 9.13
CA ASP A 154 5.14 17.77 8.36
C ASP A 154 5.35 17.44 6.87
N SER A 155 5.87 16.24 6.56
CA SER A 155 6.00 15.79 5.17
C SER A 155 4.65 15.61 4.51
N LEU A 156 3.67 15.02 5.21
CA LEU A 156 2.33 14.87 4.67
C LEU A 156 1.66 16.23 4.44
N ALA A 157 1.66 17.09 5.46
CA ALA A 157 0.96 18.38 5.39
C ALA A 157 1.63 19.40 4.44
N ALA A 158 2.96 19.35 4.28
CA ALA A 158 3.65 20.26 3.37
C ALA A 158 3.31 20.00 1.89
N ASN A 159 2.87 18.79 1.55
CA ASN A 159 2.62 18.40 0.16
C ASN A 159 1.14 18.13 -0.14
N ILE A 160 0.32 17.85 0.87
CA ILE A 160 -1.10 17.53 0.73
C ILE A 160 -1.90 18.52 1.58
N PRO A 161 -2.39 19.63 1.01
CA PRO A 161 -3.10 20.67 1.77
C PRO A 161 -4.35 20.19 2.51
N ALA A 162 -4.94 19.06 2.09
CA ALA A 162 -6.07 18.44 2.75
C ALA A 162 -5.70 17.81 4.11
N VAL A 163 -4.43 17.44 4.32
CA VAL A 163 -3.96 16.90 5.60
C VAL A 163 -3.78 18.05 6.60
N LYS A 164 -4.56 18.01 7.68
CA LYS A 164 -4.55 19.00 8.77
C LYS A 164 -3.98 18.44 10.06
N LYS A 165 -4.17 17.15 10.29
CA LYS A 165 -3.66 16.41 11.43
C LYS A 165 -3.46 14.95 11.06
N VAL A 166 -2.60 14.25 11.79
CA VAL A 166 -2.27 12.84 11.56
C VAL A 166 -2.56 12.04 12.82
N LYS A 167 -3.15 10.86 12.65
CA LYS A 167 -3.26 9.83 13.68
C LYS A 167 -2.39 8.65 13.26
N ILE A 168 -1.47 8.26 14.13
CA ILE A 168 -0.60 7.10 13.92
C ILE A 168 -1.24 5.91 14.65
N LEU A 169 -1.33 4.78 13.94
CA LEU A 169 -1.80 3.50 14.44
C LEU A 169 -0.71 2.46 14.22
N VAL A 170 -0.69 1.45 15.07
CA VAL A 170 0.21 0.30 14.93
C VAL A 170 -0.63 -0.96 15.02
N GLN A 171 -0.56 -1.78 13.97
CA GLN A 171 -1.36 -3.01 13.86
C GLN A 171 -2.87 -2.77 13.99
N GLY A 172 -3.35 -1.60 13.56
CA GLY A 172 -4.74 -1.18 13.64
C GLY A 172 -5.18 -0.61 14.99
N GLU A 173 -4.29 -0.58 15.98
CA GLU A 173 -4.59 -0.11 17.35
C GLU A 173 -3.90 1.22 17.64
N GLU A 174 -4.47 1.97 18.59
CA GLU A 174 -3.78 3.09 19.21
C GLU A 174 -2.75 2.56 20.19
N VAL A 175 -1.50 2.98 20.03
CA VAL A 175 -0.41 2.65 20.94
C VAL A 175 -0.08 3.87 21.79
N ASP A 176 0.33 3.62 23.04
CA ASP A 176 0.65 4.71 23.97
C ASP A 176 1.95 5.42 23.58
N THR A 177 2.95 4.66 23.12
CA THR A 177 4.29 5.21 22.82
C THR A 177 4.97 4.53 21.64
N LEU A 178 5.95 5.20 21.01
CA LEU A 178 6.85 4.58 20.04
C LEU A 178 7.82 3.60 20.73
N ASP A 179 8.81 4.10 21.47
CA ASP A 179 9.79 3.27 22.21
C ASP A 179 9.80 3.61 23.71
N GLY A 180 8.65 4.05 24.23
CA GLY A 180 8.43 4.31 25.66
C GLY A 180 8.52 5.78 26.08
N HIS A 181 8.73 6.72 25.14
CA HIS A 181 8.98 8.12 25.49
C HIS A 181 8.04 9.15 24.85
N ALA A 182 7.63 8.96 23.60
CA ALA A 182 6.71 9.85 22.89
C ALA A 182 5.29 9.32 22.94
N ASP A 183 4.39 10.09 23.56
CA ASP A 183 2.96 9.80 23.59
C ASP A 183 2.34 9.86 22.17
N LEU A 184 1.78 8.73 21.72
CA LEU A 184 1.12 8.51 20.43
C LEU A 184 -0.42 8.50 20.51
N THR A 185 -1.01 8.67 21.71
CA THR A 185 -2.47 8.61 21.91
C THR A 185 -3.21 9.79 21.29
N ARG A 186 -2.49 10.86 20.94
CA ARG A 186 -3.08 12.09 20.40
C ARG A 186 -3.06 12.17 18.86
N TYR A 187 -3.76 13.19 18.36
CA TYR A 187 -3.62 13.65 16.98
C TYR A 187 -2.47 14.64 16.88
N PHE A 188 -1.67 14.53 15.83
CA PHE A 188 -0.51 15.39 15.59
C PHE A 188 -0.84 16.43 14.53
N VAL A 189 -0.67 17.70 14.87
CA VAL A 189 -0.84 18.84 13.96
C VAL A 189 0.55 19.25 13.46
N PRO A 190 0.73 19.62 12.19
CA PRO A 190 2.02 20.04 11.65
C PRO A 190 2.67 21.16 12.45
N ASP A 191 3.98 21.07 12.67
CA ASP A 191 4.78 22.02 13.44
C ASP A 191 6.07 22.38 12.69
N LEU A 192 5.92 23.25 11.69
CA LEU A 192 7.03 23.70 10.85
C LEU A 192 8.08 24.52 11.60
N SER A 193 7.84 24.91 12.87
CA SER A 193 8.86 25.61 13.68
C SER A 193 10.09 24.73 13.96
N ARG A 194 9.94 23.41 13.82
CA ARG A 194 10.99 22.40 13.98
C ARG A 194 11.83 22.20 12.72
N THR A 195 11.43 22.79 11.60
CA THR A 195 12.15 22.67 10.33
C THR A 195 13.26 23.70 10.27
N GLY A 196 14.47 23.29 9.87
CA GLY A 196 15.54 24.24 9.57
C GLY A 196 15.10 25.16 8.43
N LYS A 197 15.45 26.46 8.49
CA LYS A 197 15.14 27.39 7.40
C LYS A 197 15.63 26.79 6.08
N ALA A 198 14.72 26.59 5.12
CA ALA A 198 15.08 26.22 3.77
C ALA A 198 15.95 27.35 3.19
N ASN A 199 17.24 27.10 3.04
CA ASN A 199 18.11 27.94 2.21
C ASN A 199 17.74 27.76 0.74
#